data_AF-A0A6L3X4P6-F1
#
_entry.id   AF-A0A6L3X4P6-F1
#
_cell.length_a   1.000
_cell.length_b   1.000
_cell.length_c   1.000
_cell.angle_alpha   90.00
_cell.angle_beta   90.00
_cell.angle_gamma   90.00
#
_symmetry.space_group_name_H-M   'P 1'
#
loop_
_entity.id
_entity.type
_entity.pdbx_description
1 polymer ?
#
loop_
_entity_poly.entity_id
_entity_poly.type
_entity_poly.pdbx_seq_one_letter_code
_entity_poly.pdbx_strand_id
1 'polypeptide(L)' 'HVNGLRQGLLDAMREFCEYRNILPRGVKLSAEDIWDRCAYVLSVKMQDPQFAGQTKERLSSRQCAAFVSGVVKDAFT' A
#
# COMPACT_ATOMS: atom_id res chain seq x y z
N HIS A 1 6.62 -0.91 5.37
CA HIS A 1 5.25 -1.37 5.67
C HIS A 1 4.22 -0.39 5.13
N VAL A 2 4.15 0.86 5.59
CA VAL A 2 3.14 1.85 5.12
C VAL A 2 3.12 2.01 3.59
N ASN A 3 4.28 2.17 2.94
CA ASN A 3 4.34 2.23 1.47
C ASN A 3 3.80 0.97 0.78
N GLY A 4 3.97 -0.19 1.42
CA GLY A 4 3.40 -1.45 0.91
C GLY A 4 1.88 -1.45 1.00
N LEU A 5 1.32 -1.00 2.13
CA LEU A 5 -0.12 -0.83 2.29
C LEU A 5 -0.70 0.12 1.22
N ARG A 6 -0.04 1.27 1.02
CA ARG A 6 -0.44 2.25 0.00
C ARG A 6 -0.44 1.65 -1.41
N GLN A 7 0.63 0.94 -1.76
CA GLN A 7 0.76 0.34 -3.09
C GLN A 7 -0.24 -0.79 -3.32
N GLY A 8 -0.40 -1.69 -2.33
CA GLY A 8 -1.35 -2.80 -2.42
C GLY A 8 -2.79 -2.33 -2.59
N LEU A 9 -3.21 -1.31 -1.83
CA LEU A 9 -4.54 -0.70 -1.99
C LEU A 9 -4.73 -0.07 -3.37
N LEU A 10 -3.72 0.67 -3.86
CA LEU A 10 -3.80 1.27 -5.19
C LEU A 10 -3.96 0.21 -6.29
N ASP A 11 -3.18 -0.85 -6.23
CA ASP A 11 -3.21 -1.89 -7.26
C ASP A 11 -4.53 -2.67 -7.24
N ALA A 12 -5.03 -3.02 -6.04
CA ALA A 12 -6.35 -3.65 -5.89
C ALA A 12 -7.48 -2.74 -6.41
N MET A 13 -7.47 -1.45 -6.05
CA MET A 13 -8.49 -0.51 -6.50
C MET A 13 -8.44 -0.27 -8.01
N ARG A 14 -7.25 -0.19 -8.62
CA ARG A 14 -7.11 -0.10 -10.08
C ARG A 14 -7.70 -1.32 -10.77
N GLU A 15 -7.33 -2.51 -10.31
CA GLU A 15 -7.82 -3.77 -10.88
C GLU A 15 -9.35 -3.87 -10.78
N PHE A 16 -9.91 -3.54 -9.63
CA PHE A 16 -11.35 -3.46 -9.43
C PHE A 16 -12.01 -2.45 -10.39
N CYS A 17 -11.44 -1.26 -10.51
CA CYS A 17 -12.00 -0.20 -11.33
C CYS A 17 -11.95 -0.50 -12.83
N GLU A 18 -10.88 -1.14 -13.29
CA GLU A 18 -10.72 -1.62 -14.66
C GLU A 18 -11.70 -2.77 -14.96
N TYR A 19 -11.80 -3.76 -14.07
CA TYR A 19 -12.72 -4.89 -14.21
C TYR A 19 -14.18 -4.45 -14.26
N ARG A 20 -14.56 -3.47 -13.43
CA ARG A 20 -15.93 -2.91 -13.38
C ARG A 20 -16.19 -1.83 -14.43
N ASN A 21 -15.16 -1.41 -15.16
CA ASN A 21 -15.23 -0.33 -16.15
C ASN A 21 -15.86 0.97 -15.60
N ILE A 22 -15.46 1.36 -14.39
CA ILE A 22 -16.01 2.54 -13.68
C ILE A 22 -15.14 3.80 -13.81
N LEU A 23 -13.95 3.69 -14.41
CA LEU A 23 -13.11 4.86 -14.67
C LEU A 23 -13.58 5.59 -15.94
N PRO A 24 -13.82 6.92 -15.86
CA PRO A 24 -14.05 7.71 -17.05
C PRO A 24 -12.86 7.65 -18.01
N ARG A 25 -13.14 7.82 -19.31
CA ARG A 25 -12.10 7.80 -20.34
C ARG A 25 -11.00 8.83 -20.04
N GLY A 26 -9.76 8.37 -19.98
CA GLY A 26 -8.59 9.22 -19.72
C GLY A 26 -8.28 9.46 -18.24
N VAL A 27 -9.09 8.95 -17.32
CA VAL A 27 -8.83 9.02 -15.87
C VAL A 27 -8.00 7.81 -15.44
N LYS A 28 -6.94 8.05 -14.68
CA LYS A 28 -6.13 7.02 -14.03
C LYS A 28 -6.06 7.30 -12.54
N LEU A 29 -6.30 6.28 -11.72
CA LEU A 29 -6.11 6.39 -10.28
C LEU A 29 -4.62 6.54 -9.94
N SER A 30 -4.30 7.52 -9.14
CA SER A 30 -3.00 7.74 -8.52
C SER A 30 -2.97 7.18 -7.10
N ALA A 31 -1.76 7.04 -6.56
CA ALA A 31 -1.58 6.64 -5.16
C ALA A 31 -2.11 7.70 -4.17
N GLU A 32 -2.33 8.94 -4.60
CA GLU A 32 -2.81 10.03 -3.76
C GLU A 32 -4.33 9.97 -3.60
N ASP A 33 -5.05 9.65 -4.69
CA ASP A 33 -6.51 9.50 -4.68
C ASP A 33 -7.00 8.49 -3.63
N ILE A 34 -6.24 7.42 -3.43
CA ILE A 34 -6.54 6.37 -2.45
C ILE A 34 -6.06 6.75 -1.05
N TRP A 35 -4.94 7.48 -0.95
CA TRP A 35 -4.22 7.67 0.31
C TRP A 35 -4.65 8.91 1.08
N ASP A 36 -5.08 9.97 0.38
CA ASP A 36 -5.41 11.28 0.97
C ASP A 36 -6.47 11.19 2.08
N ARG A 37 -7.46 10.30 1.91
CA ARG A 37 -8.55 10.08 2.88
C ARG A 37 -8.47 8.75 3.62
N CYS A 38 -7.34 8.05 3.52
CA CYS A 38 -7.17 6.74 4.14
C CYS A 38 -6.86 6.89 5.64
N ALA A 39 -7.82 6.51 6.49
CA ALA A 39 -7.59 6.29 7.91
C ALA A 39 -7.21 4.83 8.15
N TYR A 40 -6.06 4.58 8.78
CA TYR A 40 -5.57 3.21 8.96
C TYR A 40 -4.80 3.05 10.29
N VAL A 41 -4.78 1.80 10.76
CA VAL A 41 -3.83 1.31 11.75
C VAL A 41 -3.10 0.14 11.11
N LEU A 42 -1.77 0.19 11.09
CA LEU A 42 -0.95 -0.84 10.49
C LEU A 42 0.06 -1.36 11.52
N SER A 43 -0.02 -2.66 11.82
CA SER A 43 0.93 -3.37 12.67
C SER A 43 1.59 -4.48 11.87
N VAL A 44 2.92 -4.51 11.87
CA VAL A 44 3.71 -5.56 11.22
C VAL A 44 4.72 -6.10 12.21
N LYS A 45 4.83 -7.43 12.28
CA LYS A 45 5.85 -8.14 13.06
C LYS A 45 6.83 -8.78 12.09
N MET A 46 8.12 -8.60 12.31
CA MET A 46 9.17 -9.18 11.48
C MET A 46 10.45 -9.41 12.30
N GLN A 47 11.26 -10.35 11.86
CA GLN A 47 12.62 -10.55 12.38
C GLN A 47 13.58 -9.50 11.81
N ASP A 48 14.55 -9.10 12.61
CA ASP A 48 15.63 -8.15 12.28
C ASP A 48 15.17 -6.87 11.56
N PRO A 49 14.20 -6.11 12.13
CA PRO A 49 13.71 -4.89 11.50
C PRO A 49 14.81 -3.84 11.39
N GLN A 50 14.96 -3.29 10.18
CA GLN A 50 15.88 -2.22 9.86
C GLN A 50 15.11 -0.90 9.88
N PHE A 51 15.66 0.10 10.57
CA PHE A 51 15.06 1.43 10.69
C PHE A 51 16.00 2.50 10.16
N ALA A 52 15.41 3.59 9.67
CA ALA A 52 16.14 4.80 9.34
C ALA A 52 16.31 5.66 10.61
N GLY A 53 17.53 6.17 10.82
CA GLY A 53 17.86 7.02 11.95
C GLY A 53 17.95 6.27 13.29
N GLN A 54 18.52 6.95 14.28
CA GLN A 54 18.75 6.38 15.61
C GLN A 54 17.45 6.18 16.40
N THR A 55 16.47 7.06 16.23
CA THR A 55 15.19 7.03 16.96
C THR A 55 14.23 5.95 16.45
N LYS A 56 14.59 5.23 15.38
CA LYS A 56 13.81 4.13 14.77
C LYS A 56 12.37 4.52 14.36
N GLU A 57 12.16 5.78 13.99
CA GLU A 57 10.83 6.31 13.63
C GLU A 57 10.29 5.74 12.32
N ARG A 58 11.17 5.36 11.38
CA ARG A 58 10.77 4.88 10.06
C ARG A 58 11.41 3.53 9.76
N LEU A 59 10.57 2.53 9.50
CA LEU A 59 11.05 1.23 9.01
C LEU A 59 11.62 1.37 7.58
N SER A 60 12.85 0.91 7.37
CA SER A 60 13.57 0.93 6.09
C SER A 60 13.72 -0.45 5.44
N SER A 61 13.32 -1.53 6.12
CA SER A 61 13.32 -2.90 5.56
C SER A 61 12.52 -3.00 4.27
N ARG A 62 13.21 -3.11 3.12
CA ARG A 62 12.60 -3.15 1.78
C ARG A 62 11.64 -4.34 1.61
N GLN A 63 12.02 -5.51 2.12
CA GLN A 63 11.22 -6.74 2.06
C GLN A 63 9.82 -6.58 2.67
N CYS A 64 9.70 -5.74 3.71
CA CYS A 64 8.44 -5.49 4.38
C CYS A 64 7.44 -4.73 3.50
N ALA A 65 7.91 -3.87 2.59
CA ALA A 65 7.02 -3.16 1.66
C ALA A 65 6.39 -4.13 0.64
N ALA A 66 7.21 -4.99 0.02
CA ALA A 66 6.73 -5.99 -0.94
C ALA A 66 5.75 -6.98 -0.30
N PHE A 67 6.10 -7.49 0.89
CA PHE A 67 5.24 -8.41 1.64
C PHE A 67 3.86 -7.81 1.93
N VAL A 68 3.82 -6.61 2.53
CA VAL A 68 2.55 -5.95 2.86
C VAL A 68 1.76 -5.62 1.59
N SER A 69 2.43 -5.19 0.52
CA SER A 69 1.75 -4.87 -0.75
C SER A 69 1.03 -6.08 -1.34
N GLY A 70 1.68 -7.26 -1.37
CA GLY A 70 1.04 -8.48 -1.87
C GLY A 70 -0.14 -8.92 -1.02
N VAL A 71 0.05 -8.99 0.30
CA VAL A 71 -1.03 -9.37 1.24
C VAL A 71 -2.23 -8.44 1.14
N VAL A 72 -1.98 -7.12 1.06
CA VAL A 72 -3.06 -6.13 0.96
C VAL A 72 -3.74 -6.21 -0.40
N LYS A 73 -2.99 -6.36 -1.50
CA LYS A 73 -3.58 -6.52 -2.83
C LYS A 73 -4.54 -7.71 -2.82
N ASP A 74 -4.05 -8.89 -2.47
CA ASP A 74 -4.83 -10.13 -2.51
C ASP A 74 -6.07 -10.09 -1.60
N ALA A 75 -6.02 -9.33 -0.51
CA ALA A 75 -7.15 -9.19 0.40
C ALA A 75 -8.22 -8.16 -0.06
N PHE A 76 -7.87 -7.25 -0.98
CA PHE A 76 -8.74 -6.14 -1.42
C PHE A 76 -9.17 -6.21 -2.89
N THR A 77 -8.64 -7.16 -3.67
CA THR A 77 -9.09 -7.47 -5.03
C THR A 77 -10.25 -8.47 -5.00
#